data_AF-A0AAD8YR41-F1
#
_entry.id   AF-A0AAD8YR41-F1
#
_cell.length_a   1.000
_cell.length_b   1.000
_cell.length_c   1.000
_cell.angle_alpha   90.00
_cell.angle_beta   90.00
_cell.angle_gamma   90.00
#
_symmetry.space_group_name_H-M   'P 1'
#
loop_
_entity.id
_entity.type
_entity.pdbx_description
1 polymer ?
#
loop_
_entity_poly.entity_id
_entity_poly.type
_entity_poly.pdbx_seq_one_letter_code
_entity_poly.pdbx_strand_id
1 'polypeptide(L)'
;MTLKNKSSSLKIMKVDYSDSGLYYYGAFLRDHMEFYNESHLDIKGHDDIPITTQECGGDDIFFKLTLLLSGIIIFIMALVVLLLLRLKKKSKQAHGKLKNDSLYMLQ
;
A
#
# COMPACT_ATOMS: atom_id res chain seq x y z
N MET A 1 -21.03 -28.57 -13.53
CA MET A 1 -21.27 -27.68 -14.69
C MET A 1 -20.22 -28.00 -15.74
N THR A 2 -20.62 -28.19 -17.00
CA THR A 2 -19.69 -28.57 -18.08
C THR A 2 -18.89 -27.35 -18.53
N LEU A 3 -17.65 -27.23 -18.06
CA LEU A 3 -16.73 -26.20 -18.53
C LEU A 3 -16.39 -26.50 -19.99
N LYS A 4 -17.06 -25.82 -20.93
CA LYS A 4 -16.71 -25.91 -22.35
C LYS A 4 -15.27 -25.46 -22.50
N ASN A 5 -14.39 -26.37 -22.93
CA ASN A 5 -12.96 -26.10 -23.10
C ASN A 5 -12.77 -25.01 -24.16
N LYS A 6 -12.60 -23.77 -23.70
CA LYS A 6 -12.61 -22.58 -24.55
C LYS A 6 -11.19 -22.02 -24.62
N SER A 7 -10.42 -22.51 -25.58
CA SER A 7 -9.06 -22.05 -25.84
C SER A 7 -9.07 -20.60 -26.35
N SER A 8 -8.34 -19.72 -25.68
CA SER A 8 -7.98 -18.40 -26.17
C SER A 8 -6.49 -18.37 -26.51
N SER A 9 -6.11 -17.64 -27.55
CA SER A 9 -4.71 -17.49 -27.98
C SER A 9 -4.41 -16.03 -28.29
N LEU A 10 -3.32 -15.50 -27.74
CA LEU A 10 -2.75 -14.23 -28.18
C LEU A 10 -1.80 -14.47 -29.37
N LYS A 11 -1.85 -13.61 -30.38
CA LYS A 11 -0.91 -13.62 -31.51
C LYS A 11 -0.45 -12.20 -31.79
N ILE A 12 0.83 -11.94 -31.54
CA ILE A 12 1.50 -10.69 -31.87
C ILE A 12 2.06 -10.81 -33.30
N MET A 13 2.03 -9.72 -34.07
CA MET A 13 2.50 -9.67 -35.46
C MET A 13 3.39 -8.46 -35.66
N LYS A 14 4.47 -8.61 -36.44
CA LYS A 14 5.55 -7.61 -36.56
C LYS A 14 6.18 -7.28 -35.20
N VAL A 15 6.52 -8.34 -34.46
CA VAL A 15 7.12 -8.30 -33.12
C VAL A 15 8.35 -7.38 -33.10
N ASP A 16 8.42 -6.50 -32.10
CA ASP A 16 9.57 -5.62 -31.82
C ASP A 16 10.10 -5.81 -30.40
N TYR A 17 11.29 -5.29 -30.08
CA TYR A 17 11.93 -5.53 -28.77
C TYR A 17 11.08 -5.11 -27.56
N SER A 18 10.16 -4.15 -27.70
CA SER A 18 9.26 -3.73 -26.62
C SER A 18 8.12 -4.72 -26.33
N ASP A 19 7.90 -5.71 -27.21
CA ASP A 19 7.06 -6.89 -26.93
C ASP A 19 7.75 -7.92 -26.00
N SER A 20 9.04 -7.73 -25.64
CA SER A 20 9.71 -8.64 -24.71
C SER A 20 9.11 -8.51 -23.31
N GLY A 21 8.73 -9.62 -22.67
CA GLY A 21 8.15 -9.59 -21.33
C GLY A 21 7.32 -10.81 -20.95
N LEU A 22 6.61 -10.67 -19.83
CA LEU A 22 5.77 -11.73 -19.25
C LEU A 22 4.31 -11.56 -19.67
N TYR A 23 3.78 -12.58 -20.33
CA TYR A 23 2.37 -12.66 -20.73
C TYR A 23 1.62 -13.64 -19.84
N TYR A 24 0.51 -13.20 -19.27
CA TYR A 24 -0.35 -14.02 -18.42
C TYR A 24 -1.71 -14.22 -19.10
N TYR A 25 -2.25 -15.44 -19.03
CA TYR A 25 -3.66 -15.65 -19.34
C TYR A 25 -4.51 -15.22 -18.14
N GLY A 26 -5.33 -14.18 -18.30
CA GLY A 26 -6.22 -13.68 -17.25
C GLY A 26 -7.70 -13.89 -17.58
N ALA A 27 -8.52 -14.22 -16.57
CA ALA A 27 -9.96 -14.30 -16.71
C ALA A 27 -10.68 -13.63 -15.52
N PHE A 28 -11.75 -12.89 -15.81
CA PHE A 28 -12.69 -12.44 -14.78
C PHE A 28 -13.66 -13.56 -14.43
N LEU A 29 -13.60 -14.02 -13.19
CA LEU A 29 -14.52 -15.00 -12.62
C LEU A 29 -15.42 -14.32 -11.60
N ARG A 30 -16.63 -13.98 -12.03
CA ARG A 30 -17.74 -13.42 -11.23
C ARG A 30 -17.43 -12.11 -10.50
N ASP A 31 -16.57 -12.15 -9.49
CA ASP A 31 -16.23 -11.09 -8.55
C ASP A 31 -14.72 -10.79 -8.47
N HIS A 32 -13.85 -11.62 -9.05
CA HIS A 32 -12.40 -11.42 -9.04
C HIS A 32 -11.73 -11.77 -10.39
N MET A 33 -10.45 -11.39 -10.52
CA MET A 33 -9.61 -11.69 -11.68
C MET A 33 -8.60 -12.76 -11.28
N GLU A 34 -8.62 -13.92 -11.96
CA GLU A 34 -7.56 -14.94 -11.83
C GLU A 34 -6.57 -14.80 -12.98
N PHE A 35 -5.29 -15.00 -12.67
CA PHE A 35 -4.20 -15.15 -13.63
C PHE A 35 -3.69 -16.59 -13.61
N TYR A 36 -3.50 -17.15 -14.79
CA TYR A 36 -3.01 -18.51 -15.03
C TYR A 36 -1.60 -18.45 -15.66
N ASN A 37 -1.10 -19.61 -16.09
CA ASN A 37 0.25 -19.85 -16.59
C ASN A 37 0.90 -18.66 -17.32
N GLU A 38 2.10 -18.33 -16.87
CA GLU A 38 3.00 -17.37 -17.48
C GLU A 38 3.54 -17.89 -18.83
N SER A 39 3.80 -16.97 -19.75
CA SER A 39 4.57 -17.19 -20.97
C SER A 39 5.56 -16.05 -21.13
N HIS A 40 6.85 -16.35 -21.03
CA HIS A 40 7.93 -15.39 -21.23
C HIS A 40 8.26 -15.28 -22.72
N LEU A 41 8.15 -14.07 -23.28
CA LEU A 41 8.61 -13.74 -24.63
C LEU A 41 9.94 -12.98 -24.53
N ASP A 42 11.00 -13.61 -25.03
CA ASP A 42 12.37 -13.07 -25.08
C ASP A 42 12.81 -13.02 -26.55
N ILE A 43 13.12 -11.82 -27.04
CA ILE A 43 13.41 -11.55 -28.46
C ILE A 43 14.92 -11.41 -28.63
N LYS A 44 15.52 -12.25 -29.46
CA LYS A 44 16.98 -12.39 -29.58
C LYS A 44 17.57 -11.56 -30.72
N GLY A 45 18.80 -11.10 -30.50
CA GLY A 45 19.27 -9.78 -30.96
C GLY A 45 18.93 -8.73 -29.90
N HIS A 46 19.53 -7.54 -29.85
CA HIS A 46 20.69 -7.03 -30.59
C HIS A 46 21.80 -6.77 -29.56
N ASP A 47 22.97 -7.40 -29.76
CA ASP A 47 24.03 -7.53 -28.74
C ASP A 47 24.69 -6.21 -28.26
N ASP A 48 24.26 -5.04 -28.76
CA ASP A 48 24.83 -3.72 -28.45
C ASP A 48 23.84 -2.70 -27.85
N ILE A 49 22.55 -3.04 -27.69
CA ILE A 49 21.65 -2.18 -26.91
C ILE A 49 21.80 -2.61 -25.44
N PRO A 50 22.38 -1.77 -24.55
CA PRO A 50 22.26 -2.04 -23.14
C PRO A 50 20.77 -2.08 -22.84
N ILE A 51 20.30 -3.20 -22.30
CA ILE A 51 19.01 -3.25 -21.63
C ILE A 51 19.13 -2.28 -20.47
N THR A 52 18.78 -1.02 -20.73
CA THR A 52 18.25 -0.16 -19.70
C THR A 52 17.01 -0.90 -19.24
N THR A 53 17.15 -1.66 -18.16
CA THR A 53 16.13 -1.71 -17.14
C THR A 53 15.82 -0.27 -16.83
N GLN A 54 14.87 0.29 -17.58
CA GLN A 54 14.21 1.52 -17.24
C GLN A 54 13.44 1.14 -15.98
N GLU A 55 14.13 1.23 -14.83
CA GLU A 55 13.52 1.29 -13.52
C GLU A 55 12.47 2.37 -13.65
N CYS A 56 11.23 1.92 -13.82
CA CYS A 56 10.15 2.78 -14.26
C CYS A 56 9.94 3.74 -13.09
N GLY A 57 10.32 5.01 -13.29
CA GLY A 57 10.68 5.96 -12.23
C GLY A 57 9.55 6.40 -11.29
N GLY A 58 8.92 5.44 -10.62
CA GLY A 58 7.94 5.60 -9.57
C GLY A 58 8.55 5.64 -8.16
N ASP A 59 9.83 5.28 -8.01
CA ASP A 59 10.55 5.23 -6.74
C ASP A 59 10.43 6.53 -5.96
N ASP A 60 10.48 7.67 -6.66
CA ASP A 60 10.41 8.99 -6.06
C ASP A 60 8.98 9.34 -5.58
N ILE A 61 7.93 8.86 -6.25
CA ILE A 61 6.53 9.22 -5.94
C ILE A 61 6.01 8.38 -4.77
N PHE A 62 6.22 7.06 -4.79
CA PHE A 62 5.79 6.19 -3.69
C PHE A 62 6.59 6.48 -2.41
N PHE A 63 7.89 6.80 -2.52
CA PHE A 63 8.70 7.20 -1.37
C PHE A 63 8.24 8.54 -0.79
N LYS A 64 8.01 9.58 -1.61
CA LYS A 64 7.48 10.88 -1.15
C LYS A 64 6.10 10.74 -0.51
N LEU A 65 5.20 9.94 -1.10
CA LEU A 65 3.87 9.68 -0.54
C LEU A 65 3.97 8.96 0.82
N THR A 66 4.87 7.99 0.95
CA THR A 66 5.12 7.25 2.20
C THR A 66 5.68 8.17 3.29
N LEU A 67 6.64 9.05 2.97
CA LEU A 67 7.16 10.05 3.90
C LEU A 67 6.07 11.01 4.39
N LEU A 68 5.23 11.51 3.50
CA LEU A 68 4.10 12.40 3.84
C LEU A 68 3.09 11.69 4.76
N LEU A 69 2.68 10.47 4.42
CA LEU A 69 1.74 9.69 5.23
C LEU A 69 2.32 9.38 6.63
N SER A 70 3.59 8.98 6.71
CA SER A 70 4.28 8.73 7.97
C SER A 70 4.31 9.98 8.87
N GLY A 71 4.64 11.16 8.30
CA GLY A 71 4.63 12.43 9.03
C GLY A 71 3.25 12.76 9.62
N ILE A 72 2.18 12.57 8.84
CA ILE A 72 0.79 12.80 9.28
C ILE A 72 0.42 11.83 10.43
N ILE A 73 0.75 10.54 10.30
CA ILE A 73 0.46 9.53 11.35
C ILE A 73 1.17 9.89 12.66
N ILE A 74 2.46 10.24 12.61
CA ILE A 74 3.24 10.64 13.79
C ILE A 74 2.64 11.89 14.45
N PHE A 75 2.23 12.88 13.66
CA PHE A 75 1.60 14.10 14.17
C PHE A 75 0.25 13.82 14.86
N ILE A 76 -0.62 13.00 14.26
CA ILE A 76 -1.90 12.59 14.87
C ILE A 76 -1.65 11.83 16.18
N MET A 77 -0.70 10.90 16.20
CA MET A 77 -0.33 10.16 17.42
C MET A 77 0.16 11.09 18.54
N ALA A 78 0.99 12.10 18.22
CA ALA A 78 1.44 13.09 19.19
C ALA A 78 0.28 13.93 19.76
N LEU A 79 -0.70 14.33 18.93
CA LEU A 79 -1.90 15.03 19.38
C LEU A 79 -2.77 14.16 20.30
N VAL A 80 -2.97 12.88 19.96
CA VAL A 80 -3.72 11.93 20.81
C VAL A 80 -3.04 11.75 22.16
N VAL A 81 -1.72 11.53 22.19
CA VAL A 81 -0.94 11.42 23.44
C VAL A 81 -1.04 12.70 24.26
N LEU A 82 -0.91 13.88 23.64
CA LEU A 82 -1.06 15.16 24.33
C LEU A 82 -2.46 15.32 24.93
N LEU A 83 -3.52 14.94 24.20
CA LEU A 83 -4.90 14.98 24.69
C LEU A 83 -5.09 14.06 25.90
N LEU A 84 -4.58 12.82 25.84
CA LEU A 84 -4.62 11.87 26.95
C LEU A 84 -3.88 12.39 28.19
N LEU A 85 -2.72 13.04 28.01
CA LEU A 85 -1.98 13.68 29.09
C LEU A 85 -2.77 14.86 29.71
N ARG A 86 -3.43 15.69 28.89
CA ARG A 86 -4.29 16.79 29.35
C ARG A 86 -5.50 16.28 30.14
N LEU A 87 -6.14 15.20 29.67
CA LEU A 87 -7.25 14.54 30.37
C LEU A 87 -6.80 13.94 31.71
N LYS A 88 -5.67 13.20 31.73
CA LYS A 88 -5.07 12.69 32.98
C LYS A 88 -4.71 13.81 33.96
N LYS A 89 -4.20 14.96 33.48
CA LYS A 89 -3.91 16.13 34.34
C LYS A 89 -5.19 16.72 34.95
N LYS A 90 -6.25 16.93 34.15
CA LYS A 90 -7.55 17.41 34.65
C LYS A 90 -8.17 16.45 35.67
N SER A 91 -8.14 15.14 35.40
CA SER A 91 -8.62 14.10 36.32
C SER A 91 -7.90 14.14 37.68
N LYS A 92 -6.56 14.21 37.68
CA LYS A 92 -5.76 14.34 38.92
C LYS A 92 -6.09 15.63 39.70
N GLN A 93 -6.30 16.76 39.02
CA GLN A 93 -6.67 18.02 39.66
C GLN A 93 -8.07 17.97 40.27
N ALA A 94 -9.05 17.40 39.58
CA ALA A 94 -10.41 17.23 40.10
C ALA A 94 -10.44 16.32 41.34
N HIS A 95 -9.74 15.17 41.30
CA HIS A 95 -9.65 14.25 42.43
C HIS A 95 -8.89 14.85 43.62
N GLY A 96 -7.83 15.64 43.38
CA GLY A 96 -7.12 16.37 44.43
C GLY A 96 -8.01 17.40 45.12
N LYS A 97 -8.81 18.14 44.35
CA LYS A 97 -9.75 19.12 44.90
C LYS A 97 -10.85 18.46 45.74
N LEU A 98 -11.52 17.43 45.22
CA LEU A 98 -12.54 16.67 45.96
C LEU A 98 -12.03 16.10 47.28
N LYS A 99 -10.78 15.60 47.32
CA LYS A 99 -10.18 15.07 48.54
C LYS A 99 -9.95 16.16 49.59
N ASN A 100 -9.54 17.37 49.19
CA ASN A 100 -9.36 18.49 50.11
C ASN A 100 -10.71 19.04 50.59
N ASP A 101 -11.67 19.25 49.68
CA ASP A 101 -13.01 19.75 50.01
C ASP A 101 -13.72 18.79 51.00
N SER A 102 -13.54 17.47 50.87
CA SER A 102 -14.03 16.47 51.82
C SER A 102 -13.32 16.50 53.19
N LEU A 103 -12.12 17.06 53.28
CA LEU A 103 -11.31 17.10 54.51
C LEU A 103 -11.69 18.32 55.37
N TYR A 104 -12.03 19.44 54.74
CA TYR A 104 -12.57 20.63 55.41
C TYR A 104 -13.98 20.44 56.00
N MET A 105 -14.73 19.43 55.54
CA MET A 105 -16.09 19.13 56.02
C MET A 105 -16.12 18.14 57.21
N LEU A 106 -14.95 17.77 57.74
CA LEU A 106 -14.77 16.81 58.85
C LEU A 106 -14.09 17.44 60.08
N GLN A 107 -13.97 18.77 60.13
CA GLN A 107 -13.33 19.54 61.20
C GLN A 107 -14.30 20.61 61.72
#